data_AF-A0A5U3NQZ8-F1
#
_entry.id   AF-A0A5U3NQZ8-F1
#
_cell.length_a   1.000
_cell.length_b   1.000
_cell.length_c   1.000
_cell.angle_alpha   90.00
_cell.angle_beta   90.00
_cell.angle_gamma   90.00
#
_symmetry.space_group_name_H-M   'P 1'
#
loop_
_entity.id
_entity.type
_entity.pdbx_description
1 polymer ?
#
loop_
_entity_poly.entity_id
_entity_poly.type
_entity_poly.pdbx_seq_one_letter_code
_entity_poly.pdbx_strand_id
1 'polypeptide(L)'
;KKSNTQGNLTLVASQYLRNNQPKEILEKYEEDQDFWTEKRANIFSDVNLTKDECLIDSFRKSQNRCFVDASVFPRNNIREYISLYDTVIIAIPLADSPNSQSFYDIFKISKIELLELVRRGRIKFVAFQNLQRYDSNFLADVLSVDPECVLFSRRLAAATLLAIREKTGLFGFAFDSSTQYNLLKECYNSKVDALKILAESLSENIAFFEYGINQRGALGISQFCGASFAAQIYKSRGRDYGIELMTSAMSLEFSLGLGAHHFPFEHTGYSEVNACKILNGIYNGVQQSQ
;
A
#
# COMPACT_ATOMS: atom_id res chain seq x y z
N LYS A 1 21.84 -1.93 22.88
CA LYS A 1 20.59 -2.69 22.64
C LYS A 1 20.73 -3.39 21.30
N LYS A 2 20.70 -4.73 21.22
CA LYS A 2 20.65 -5.42 19.93
C LYS A 2 19.37 -4.98 19.21
N SER A 3 19.49 -4.42 18.01
CA SER A 3 18.32 -4.18 17.16
C SER A 3 17.62 -5.51 16.95
N ASN A 4 16.30 -5.51 17.07
CA ASN A 4 15.50 -6.70 16.87
C ASN A 4 15.51 -7.01 15.35
N THR A 5 16.47 -7.81 14.89
CA THR A 5 16.65 -8.15 13.47
C THR A 5 15.64 -9.18 12.96
N GLN A 6 14.75 -9.69 13.82
CA GLN A 6 13.67 -10.60 13.46
C GLN A 6 12.33 -9.99 13.90
N GLY A 7 11.73 -9.19 13.02
CA GLY A 7 10.43 -8.57 13.29
C GLY A 7 10.07 -7.32 12.49
N ASN A 8 10.84 -6.93 11.47
CA ASN A 8 10.70 -5.62 10.81
C ASN A 8 9.40 -5.43 9.99
N LEU A 9 8.67 -6.50 9.69
CA LEU A 9 7.46 -6.45 8.86
C LEU A 9 6.17 -6.45 9.67
N THR A 10 6.23 -6.78 10.96
CA THR A 10 5.06 -6.74 11.85
C THR A 10 4.92 -5.35 12.45
N LEU A 11 3.72 -4.80 12.37
CA LEU A 11 3.39 -3.53 12.98
C LEU A 11 3.43 -3.65 14.50
N VAL A 12 4.14 -2.73 15.14
CA VAL A 12 4.27 -2.70 16.60
C VAL A 12 3.19 -1.81 17.18
N ALA A 13 2.52 -2.27 18.23
CA ALA A 13 1.53 -1.46 18.94
C ALA A 13 2.20 -0.22 19.58
N SER A 14 1.51 0.91 19.56
CA SER A 14 1.99 2.21 20.05
C SER A 14 2.55 2.15 21.48
N GLN A 15 1.93 1.38 22.36
CA GLN A 15 2.36 1.18 23.74
C GLN A 15 3.83 0.74 23.89
N TYR A 16 4.36 -0.01 22.90
CA TYR A 16 5.75 -0.49 22.89
C TYR A 16 6.72 0.50 22.24
N LEU A 17 6.22 1.61 21.70
CA LEU A 17 7.01 2.65 21.02
C LEU A 17 7.21 3.92 21.86
N ARG A 18 6.42 4.10 22.93
CA ARG A 18 6.31 5.35 23.72
C ARG A 18 7.62 5.97 24.18
N ASN A 19 8.67 5.18 24.38
CA ASN A 19 9.96 5.67 24.87
C ASN A 19 11.02 5.88 23.78
N ASN A 20 10.70 5.58 22.51
CA ASN A 20 11.69 5.53 21.42
C ASN A 20 11.30 6.40 20.20
N GLN A 21 10.20 7.15 20.26
CA GLN A 21 9.71 7.95 19.14
C GLN A 21 9.27 9.36 19.61
N PRO A 22 9.46 10.40 18.79
CA PRO A 22 8.90 11.73 19.01
C PRO A 22 7.38 11.72 19.24
N LYS A 23 6.90 12.69 20.02
CA LYS A 23 5.49 12.79 20.43
C LYS A 23 4.56 12.95 19.23
N GLU A 24 4.96 13.77 18.26
CA GLU A 24 4.22 14.06 17.04
C GLU A 24 3.95 12.79 16.22
N ILE A 25 4.92 11.88 16.18
CA ILE A 25 4.77 10.57 15.52
C ILE A 25 3.83 9.67 16.32
N LEU A 26 4.04 9.60 17.65
CA LEU A 26 3.26 8.72 18.51
C LEU A 26 1.77 9.05 18.50
N GLU A 27 1.42 10.35 18.58
CA GLU A 27 0.02 10.79 18.54
C GLU A 27 -0.66 10.35 17.25
N LYS A 28 -0.04 10.62 16.09
CA LYS A 28 -0.64 10.26 14.79
C LYS A 28 -0.64 8.76 14.51
N TYR A 29 0.35 8.03 15.02
CA TYR A 29 0.36 6.59 14.91
C TYR A 29 -0.68 5.94 15.84
N GLU A 30 -0.90 6.47 17.04
CA GLU A 30 -1.98 6.03 17.94
C GLU A 30 -3.36 6.26 17.28
N GLU A 31 -3.60 7.43 16.70
CA GLU A 31 -4.84 7.73 15.93
C GLU A 31 -5.08 6.72 14.78
N ASP A 32 -4.03 6.28 14.08
CA ASP A 32 -4.12 5.27 13.00
C ASP A 32 -4.46 3.87 13.54
N GLN A 33 -3.92 3.48 14.70
CA GLN A 33 -4.25 2.20 15.34
C GLN A 33 -5.66 2.19 15.93
N ASP A 34 -6.10 3.30 16.53
CA ASP A 34 -7.45 3.45 17.08
C ASP A 34 -8.48 3.37 15.95
N PHE A 35 -8.26 4.09 14.84
CA PHE A 35 -9.05 3.97 13.63
C PHE A 35 -9.21 2.51 13.18
N TRP A 36 -8.10 1.75 13.14
CA TRP A 36 -8.16 0.35 12.73
C TRP A 36 -9.01 -0.49 13.66
N THR A 37 -8.84 -0.29 14.97
CA THR A 37 -9.60 -1.03 16.00
C THR A 37 -11.09 -0.80 15.84
N GLU A 38 -11.50 0.44 15.55
CA GLU A 38 -12.90 0.82 15.36
C GLU A 38 -13.48 0.32 14.04
N LYS A 39 -12.72 0.39 12.94
CA LYS A 39 -13.25 0.19 11.58
C LYS A 39 -12.96 -1.18 10.97
N ARG A 40 -12.02 -1.98 11.50
CA ARG A 40 -11.55 -3.22 10.85
C ARG A 40 -12.66 -4.18 10.45
N ALA A 41 -13.66 -4.39 11.30
CA ALA A 41 -14.75 -5.32 11.02
C ALA A 41 -15.54 -4.89 9.76
N ASN A 42 -15.83 -3.59 9.65
CA ASN A 42 -16.52 -3.02 8.50
C ASN A 42 -15.61 -2.99 7.28
N ILE A 43 -14.31 -2.69 7.45
CA ILE A 43 -13.33 -2.73 6.35
C ILE A 43 -13.35 -4.11 5.68
N PHE A 44 -13.49 -5.20 6.41
CA PHE A 44 -13.49 -6.55 5.84
C PHE A 44 -14.84 -7.05 5.32
N SER A 45 -15.96 -6.53 5.82
CA SER A 45 -17.30 -7.11 5.54
C SER A 45 -18.34 -6.13 4.99
N ASP A 46 -18.23 -4.83 5.24
CA ASP A 46 -19.23 -3.84 4.82
C ASP A 46 -19.08 -3.51 3.33
N VAL A 47 -20.11 -3.83 2.55
CA VAL A 47 -20.16 -3.60 1.11
C VAL A 47 -20.36 -2.13 0.73
N ASN A 48 -20.87 -1.30 1.66
CA ASN A 48 -21.17 0.11 1.40
C ASN A 48 -20.06 1.06 1.86
N LEU A 49 -19.12 0.58 2.67
CA LEU A 49 -18.01 1.38 3.17
C LEU A 49 -17.10 1.80 2.00
N THR A 50 -16.85 3.10 1.89
CA THR A 50 -16.01 3.66 0.83
C THR A 50 -14.59 3.96 1.31
N LYS A 51 -13.64 4.00 0.37
CA LYS A 51 -12.24 4.34 0.70
C LYS A 51 -12.10 5.76 1.27
N ASP A 52 -12.92 6.70 0.82
CA ASP A 52 -12.86 8.08 1.26
C ASP A 52 -13.19 8.18 2.75
N GLU A 53 -14.15 7.42 3.26
CA GLU A 53 -14.48 7.35 4.69
C GLU A 53 -13.29 6.88 5.56
N CYS A 54 -12.33 6.17 4.99
CA CYS A 54 -11.13 5.68 5.68
C CYS A 54 -9.94 6.66 5.60
N LEU A 55 -9.91 7.52 4.59
CA LEU A 55 -8.88 8.53 4.42
C LEU A 55 -9.11 9.72 5.36
N ILE A 56 -8.03 10.37 5.78
CA ILE A 56 -8.09 11.69 6.42
C ILE A 56 -8.44 12.77 5.38
N ASP A 57 -9.06 13.86 5.83
CA ASP A 57 -9.60 14.91 4.98
C ASP A 57 -8.59 15.49 4.00
N SER A 58 -7.36 15.69 4.46
CA SER A 58 -6.26 16.18 3.64
C SER A 58 -6.02 15.26 2.42
N PHE A 59 -6.21 13.95 2.55
CA PHE A 59 -6.05 12.96 1.49
C PHE A 59 -7.32 12.76 0.65
N ARG A 60 -8.46 13.38 0.98
CA ARG A 60 -9.69 13.30 0.15
C ARG A 60 -9.72 14.38 -0.94
N LYS A 61 -9.25 15.58 -0.61
CA LYS A 61 -9.60 16.85 -1.30
C LYS A 61 -8.89 17.15 -2.63
N SER A 62 -7.95 16.32 -3.11
CA SER A 62 -7.13 16.65 -4.29
C SER A 62 -7.54 15.90 -5.55
N GLN A 63 -7.77 16.63 -6.65
CA GLN A 63 -8.23 16.07 -7.94
C GLN A 63 -7.08 15.53 -8.79
N ASN A 64 -5.88 16.13 -8.74
CA ASN A 64 -4.73 15.74 -9.55
C ASN A 64 -3.50 15.41 -8.71
N ARG A 65 -3.30 14.12 -8.43
CA ARG A 65 -2.22 13.63 -7.56
C ARG A 65 -1.51 12.43 -8.14
N CYS A 66 -0.26 12.24 -7.74
CA CYS A 66 0.50 11.03 -8.05
C CYS A 66 1.04 10.36 -6.80
N PHE A 67 1.34 9.07 -6.92
CA PHE A 67 2.01 8.27 -5.90
C PHE A 67 3.37 7.80 -6.42
N VAL A 68 4.41 8.07 -5.63
CA VAL A 68 5.79 7.70 -5.94
C VAL A 68 6.34 6.88 -4.78
N ASP A 69 6.65 5.60 -5.03
CA ASP A 69 7.21 4.73 -4.01
C ASP A 69 8.73 4.88 -3.93
N ALA A 70 9.23 5.67 -2.98
CA ALA A 70 10.66 5.85 -2.74
C ALA A 70 11.20 4.98 -1.59
N SER A 71 10.45 3.95 -1.17
CA SER A 71 10.81 3.15 0.01
C SER A 71 12.09 2.32 -0.17
N VAL A 72 12.30 1.79 -1.38
CA VAL A 72 13.44 0.91 -1.71
C VAL A 72 14.26 1.44 -2.88
N PHE A 73 13.61 1.82 -3.98
CA PHE A 73 14.31 2.24 -5.20
C PHE A 73 14.51 3.77 -5.23
N PRO A 74 15.66 4.24 -5.75
CA PRO A 74 15.88 5.66 -5.96
C PRO A 74 14.86 6.21 -6.97
N ARG A 75 14.51 7.48 -6.82
CA ARG A 75 13.56 8.18 -7.69
C ARG A 75 14.22 9.38 -8.35
N ASN A 76 13.53 9.92 -9.35
CA ASN A 76 13.99 11.10 -10.03
C ASN A 76 13.81 12.35 -9.16
N ASN A 77 14.32 13.48 -9.65
CA ASN A 77 14.20 14.76 -8.98
C ASN A 77 12.72 15.08 -8.71
N ILE A 78 12.41 15.63 -7.54
CA ILE A 78 11.04 15.99 -7.15
C ILE A 78 10.33 16.90 -8.15
N ARG A 79 11.08 17.75 -8.87
CA ARG A 79 10.59 18.67 -9.90
C ARG A 79 9.83 17.96 -11.02
N GLU A 80 10.18 16.72 -11.35
CA GLU A 80 9.47 15.95 -12.37
C GLU A 80 8.02 15.68 -11.99
N TYR A 81 7.75 15.50 -10.69
CA TYR A 81 6.42 15.16 -10.20
C TYR A 81 5.61 16.42 -9.87
N ILE A 82 6.19 17.37 -9.12
CA ILE A 82 5.45 18.58 -8.65
C ILE A 82 5.08 19.54 -9.79
N SER A 83 5.73 19.41 -10.96
CA SER A 83 5.38 20.16 -12.17
C SER A 83 4.14 19.61 -12.88
N LEU A 84 3.78 18.34 -12.66
CA LEU A 84 2.66 17.66 -13.33
C LEU A 84 1.44 17.50 -12.41
N TYR A 85 1.66 17.43 -11.11
CA TYR A 85 0.61 17.14 -10.12
C TYR A 85 0.48 18.24 -9.07
N ASP A 86 -0.73 18.41 -8.56
CA ASP A 86 -0.99 19.34 -7.47
C ASP A 86 -0.47 18.79 -6.14
N THR A 87 -0.57 17.48 -5.96
CA THR A 87 -0.06 16.79 -4.79
C THR A 87 0.75 15.55 -5.20
N VAL A 88 1.97 15.45 -4.70
CA VAL A 88 2.82 14.27 -4.83
C VAL A 88 2.80 13.52 -3.50
N ILE A 89 2.26 12.31 -3.49
CA ILE A 89 2.26 11.42 -2.33
C ILE A 89 3.46 10.49 -2.46
N ILE A 90 4.33 10.45 -1.44
CA ILE A 90 5.60 9.73 -1.51
C ILE A 90 5.66 8.67 -0.42
N ALA A 91 5.96 7.43 -0.78
CA ALA A 91 6.33 6.41 0.20
C ALA A 91 7.72 6.72 0.75
N ILE A 92 7.82 6.93 2.06
CA ILE A 92 9.05 7.42 2.69
C ILE A 92 10.17 6.40 2.51
N PRO A 93 11.39 6.83 2.14
CA PRO A 93 12.58 5.97 2.10
C PRO A 93 12.83 5.28 3.45
N LEU A 94 13.14 3.98 3.39
CA LEU A 94 13.49 3.21 4.58
C LEU A 94 14.94 3.53 4.98
N ALA A 95 15.15 3.81 6.27
CA ALA A 95 16.45 4.17 6.84
C ALA A 95 17.30 2.94 7.23
N ASP A 96 16.73 1.73 7.17
CA ASP A 96 17.38 0.50 7.63
C ASP A 96 18.03 -0.34 6.50
N SER A 97 18.14 0.22 5.29
CA SER A 97 18.79 -0.43 4.14
C SER A 97 20.26 -0.03 4.03
N PRO A 98 21.21 -0.95 3.73
CA PRO A 98 22.63 -0.63 3.56
C PRO A 98 22.92 0.45 2.49
N ASN A 99 22.03 0.58 1.50
CA ASN A 99 22.10 1.57 0.43
C ASN A 99 21.06 2.69 0.60
N SER A 100 20.53 2.90 1.81
CA SER A 100 19.53 3.94 2.06
C SER A 100 20.12 5.31 1.79
N GLN A 101 19.61 5.97 0.76
CA GLN A 101 19.85 7.38 0.53
C GLN A 101 18.83 8.19 1.34
N SER A 102 19.23 9.37 1.81
CA SER A 102 18.28 10.26 2.46
C SER A 102 17.22 10.71 1.47
N PHE A 103 16.04 11.10 1.98
CA PHE A 103 15.00 11.70 1.15
C PHE A 103 15.53 12.90 0.34
N TYR A 104 16.37 13.72 0.97
CA TYR A 104 16.96 14.92 0.37
C TYR A 104 17.86 14.60 -0.83
N ASP A 105 18.63 13.51 -0.74
CA ASP A 105 19.53 13.08 -1.80
C ASP A 105 18.77 12.50 -3.00
N ILE A 106 17.79 11.63 -2.72
CA ILE A 106 16.95 11.00 -3.75
C ILE A 106 16.25 12.07 -4.59
N PHE A 107 15.58 12.99 -3.91
CA PHE A 107 14.74 13.99 -4.56
C PHE A 107 15.46 15.29 -4.93
N LYS A 108 16.74 15.42 -4.54
CA LYS A 108 17.60 16.60 -4.76
C LYS A 108 16.93 17.89 -4.30
N ILE A 109 16.48 17.89 -3.05
CA ILE A 109 15.74 18.98 -2.40
C ILE A 109 16.30 19.27 -1.01
N SER A 110 16.32 20.54 -0.60
CA SER A 110 16.71 20.92 0.76
C SER A 110 15.58 20.72 1.78
N LYS A 111 15.92 20.64 3.07
CA LYS A 111 14.94 20.57 4.16
C LYS A 111 13.96 21.75 4.14
N ILE A 112 14.43 22.97 3.90
CA ILE A 112 13.59 24.17 3.89
C ILE A 112 12.56 24.10 2.77
N GLU A 113 12.98 23.74 1.55
CA GLU A 113 12.08 23.58 0.41
C GLU A 113 11.07 22.46 0.65
N LEU A 114 11.50 21.33 1.21
CA LEU A 114 10.60 20.22 1.53
C LEU A 114 9.50 20.65 2.50
N LEU A 115 9.87 21.26 3.62
CA LEU A 115 8.91 21.68 4.65
C LEU A 115 7.93 22.73 4.11
N GLU A 116 8.37 23.61 3.20
CA GLU A 116 7.46 24.54 2.53
C GLU A 116 6.49 23.84 1.57
N LEU A 117 6.95 22.82 0.83
CA LEU A 117 6.06 22.02 -0.03
C LEU A 117 5.04 21.21 0.79
N VAL A 118 5.44 20.70 1.96
CA VAL A 118 4.54 20.03 2.91
C VAL A 118 3.50 21.01 3.44
N ARG A 119 3.93 22.19 3.91
CA ARG A 119 3.02 23.25 4.39
C ARG A 119 1.97 23.66 3.36
N ARG A 120 2.35 23.68 2.08
CA ARG A 120 1.45 24.01 0.96
C ARG A 120 0.59 22.83 0.50
N GLY A 121 0.72 21.65 1.12
CA GLY A 121 0.03 20.43 0.70
C GLY A 121 0.46 19.88 -0.67
N ARG A 122 1.61 20.35 -1.20
CA ARG A 122 2.18 19.90 -2.48
C ARG A 122 2.87 18.54 -2.35
N ILE A 123 3.38 18.22 -1.16
CA ILE A 123 3.97 16.93 -0.84
C ILE A 123 3.24 16.33 0.36
N LYS A 124 2.93 15.04 0.27
CA LYS A 124 2.40 14.21 1.35
C LYS A 124 3.15 12.89 1.37
N PHE A 125 2.97 12.12 2.44
CA PHE A 125 3.74 10.91 2.67
C PHE A 125 2.86 9.72 3.04
N VAL A 126 3.40 8.53 2.78
CA VAL A 126 2.93 7.31 3.40
C VAL A 126 4.05 6.63 4.19
N ALA A 127 3.73 6.21 5.40
CA ALA A 127 4.58 5.40 6.27
C ALA A 127 3.87 4.06 6.51
N PHE A 128 4.08 3.12 5.58
CA PHE A 128 3.33 1.88 5.49
C PHE A 128 3.96 0.67 6.20
N GLN A 129 5.16 0.85 6.78
CA GLN A 129 5.87 -0.19 7.51
C GLN A 129 6.07 0.19 8.99
N ASN A 130 6.79 -0.64 9.74
CA ASN A 130 7.12 -0.38 11.13
C ASN A 130 7.90 0.93 11.29
N LEU A 131 7.49 1.78 12.25
CA LEU A 131 8.10 3.08 12.52
C LEU A 131 9.62 3.03 12.75
N GLN A 132 10.14 1.92 13.27
CA GLN A 132 11.58 1.74 13.52
C GLN A 132 12.42 1.71 12.24
N ARG A 133 11.79 1.55 11.07
CA ARG A 133 12.46 1.51 9.76
C ARG A 133 12.61 2.89 9.12
N TYR A 134 12.03 3.93 9.70
CA TYR A 134 12.07 5.29 9.16
C TYR A 134 12.99 6.19 9.97
N ASP A 135 13.46 7.27 9.35
CA ASP A 135 14.12 8.36 10.06
C ASP A 135 13.09 9.13 10.90
N SER A 136 13.16 8.94 12.22
CA SER A 136 12.27 9.59 13.19
C SER A 136 12.38 11.12 13.17
N ASN A 137 13.56 11.68 12.86
CA ASN A 137 13.70 13.14 12.80
C ASN A 137 12.97 13.69 11.57
N PHE A 138 13.13 13.04 10.42
CA PHE A 138 12.42 13.39 9.20
C PHE A 138 10.89 13.34 9.41
N LEU A 139 10.38 12.24 9.98
CA LEU A 139 8.95 12.07 10.24
C LEU A 139 8.41 13.12 11.20
N ALA A 140 9.13 13.41 12.30
CA ALA A 140 8.73 14.43 13.25
C ALA A 140 8.72 15.82 12.59
N ASP A 141 9.77 16.17 11.84
CA ASP A 141 9.87 17.46 11.15
C ASP A 141 8.67 17.75 10.25
N VAL A 142 8.24 16.78 9.43
CA VAL A 142 7.11 16.97 8.50
C VAL A 142 5.77 17.01 9.24
N LEU A 143 5.59 16.19 10.28
CA LEU A 143 4.36 16.17 11.10
C LEU A 143 4.21 17.43 11.96
N SER A 144 5.32 18.02 12.41
CA SER A 144 5.29 19.32 13.10
C SER A 144 4.84 20.46 12.18
N VAL A 145 5.03 20.33 10.86
CA VAL A 145 4.60 21.34 9.87
C VAL A 145 3.14 21.13 9.46
N ASP A 146 2.76 19.89 9.16
CA ASP A 146 1.39 19.51 8.86
C ASP A 146 1.07 18.14 9.50
N PRO A 147 0.26 18.08 10.56
CA PRO A 147 -0.06 16.83 11.25
C PRO A 147 -0.88 15.86 10.40
N GLU A 148 -1.45 16.31 9.27
CA GLU A 148 -2.22 15.48 8.34
C GLU A 148 -1.44 15.16 7.05
N CYS A 149 -0.13 15.40 6.99
CA CYS A 149 0.67 15.14 5.77
C CYS A 149 1.12 13.68 5.62
N VAL A 150 1.07 12.87 6.68
CA VAL A 150 1.50 11.46 6.65
C VAL A 150 0.29 10.54 6.83
N LEU A 151 0.12 9.58 5.93
CA LEU A 151 -0.80 8.47 6.10
C LEU A 151 -0.04 7.23 6.59
N PHE A 152 -0.45 6.69 7.73
CA PHE A 152 0.14 5.49 8.29
C PHE A 152 -0.52 4.21 7.76
N SER A 153 0.09 3.08 8.12
CA SER A 153 -0.21 1.80 7.50
C SER A 153 -1.67 1.36 7.60
N ARG A 154 -2.41 1.66 8.67
CA ARG A 154 -3.77 1.11 8.84
C ARG A 154 -4.77 1.80 7.93
N ARG A 155 -4.78 3.13 7.90
CA ARG A 155 -5.63 3.90 6.99
C ARG A 155 -5.27 3.65 5.53
N LEU A 156 -3.97 3.55 5.22
CA LEU A 156 -3.53 3.17 3.86
C LEU A 156 -4.06 1.78 3.49
N ALA A 157 -4.01 0.82 4.42
CA ALA A 157 -4.50 -0.53 4.16
C ALA A 157 -6.01 -0.54 3.88
N ALA A 158 -6.77 0.16 4.72
CA ALA A 158 -8.22 0.29 4.57
C ALA A 158 -8.60 0.90 3.21
N ALA A 159 -8.02 2.06 2.87
CA ALA A 159 -8.30 2.73 1.61
C ALA A 159 -7.93 1.87 0.39
N THR A 160 -6.80 1.17 0.46
CA THR A 160 -6.32 0.28 -0.59
C THR A 160 -7.25 -0.91 -0.79
N LEU A 161 -7.63 -1.61 0.29
CA LEU A 161 -8.53 -2.76 0.21
C LEU A 161 -9.90 -2.38 -0.36
N LEU A 162 -10.45 -1.24 0.07
CA LEU A 162 -11.74 -0.76 -0.41
C LEU A 162 -11.68 -0.33 -1.88
N ALA A 163 -10.57 0.26 -2.34
CA ALA A 163 -10.38 0.57 -3.76
C ALA A 163 -10.22 -0.70 -4.63
N ILE A 164 -9.49 -1.71 -4.14
CA ILE A 164 -9.39 -3.02 -4.81
C ILE A 164 -10.77 -3.67 -4.91
N ARG A 165 -11.54 -3.62 -3.83
CA ARG A 165 -12.92 -4.14 -3.77
C ARG A 165 -13.82 -3.42 -4.77
N GLU A 166 -13.82 -2.09 -4.77
CA GLU A 166 -14.59 -1.27 -5.71
C GLU A 166 -14.29 -1.65 -7.17
N LYS A 167 -13.02 -1.91 -7.48
CA LYS A 167 -12.55 -2.26 -8.81
C LYS A 167 -12.90 -3.67 -9.25
N THR A 168 -12.82 -4.64 -8.34
CA THR A 168 -12.87 -6.07 -8.69
C THR A 168 -14.17 -6.76 -8.29
N GLY A 169 -14.91 -6.18 -7.34
CA GLY A 169 -16.10 -6.79 -6.75
C GLY A 169 -15.83 -8.07 -5.95
N LEU A 170 -14.58 -8.48 -5.77
CA LEU A 170 -14.21 -9.79 -5.21
C LEU A 170 -13.06 -9.70 -4.21
N PHE A 171 -11.92 -9.13 -4.59
CA PHE A 171 -10.76 -9.05 -3.71
C PHE A 171 -11.00 -8.05 -2.58
N GLY A 172 -10.37 -8.31 -1.44
CA GLY A 172 -10.43 -7.42 -0.27
C GLY A 172 -11.58 -7.70 0.70
N PHE A 173 -12.39 -8.74 0.50
CA PHE A 173 -13.39 -9.21 1.47
C PHE A 173 -12.84 -10.32 2.37
N ALA A 174 -13.23 -10.31 3.65
CA ALA A 174 -13.19 -11.51 4.47
C ALA A 174 -14.58 -12.15 4.42
N PHE A 175 -14.72 -13.22 3.62
CA PHE A 175 -15.98 -13.95 3.51
C PHE A 175 -16.20 -14.81 4.76
N ASP A 176 -17.47 -14.97 5.16
CA ASP A 176 -17.82 -16.04 6.10
C ASP A 176 -17.61 -17.42 5.45
N SER A 177 -17.50 -18.46 6.27
CA SER A 177 -17.19 -19.81 5.81
C SER A 177 -18.18 -20.35 4.77
N SER A 178 -19.46 -19.96 4.84
CA SER A 178 -20.49 -20.43 3.91
C SER A 178 -20.33 -19.76 2.55
N THR A 179 -20.14 -18.43 2.54
CA THR A 179 -19.87 -17.66 1.33
C THR A 179 -18.59 -18.10 0.66
N GLN A 180 -17.51 -18.30 1.43
CA GLN A 180 -16.25 -18.83 0.94
C GLN A 180 -16.44 -20.20 0.28
N TYR A 181 -17.09 -21.14 0.96
CA TYR A 181 -17.31 -22.49 0.43
C TYR A 181 -18.09 -22.45 -0.89
N ASN A 182 -19.18 -21.67 -0.95
CA ASN A 182 -20.00 -21.56 -2.15
C ASN A 182 -19.21 -20.95 -3.31
N LEU A 183 -18.48 -19.85 -3.08
CA LEU A 183 -17.63 -19.23 -4.10
C LEU A 183 -16.60 -20.21 -4.67
N LEU A 184 -15.86 -20.90 -3.80
CA LEU A 184 -14.83 -21.86 -4.21
C LEU A 184 -15.45 -23.03 -4.99
N LYS A 185 -16.58 -23.56 -4.51
CA LYS A 185 -17.30 -24.66 -5.16
C LYS A 185 -17.78 -24.28 -6.56
N GLU A 186 -18.41 -23.12 -6.72
CA GLU A 186 -18.90 -22.66 -8.02
C GLU A 186 -17.76 -22.39 -9.00
N CYS A 187 -16.69 -21.73 -8.55
CA CYS A 187 -15.50 -21.51 -9.38
C CYS A 187 -14.86 -22.82 -9.84
N TYR A 188 -14.71 -23.80 -8.94
CA TYR A 188 -14.11 -25.10 -9.27
C TYR A 188 -14.97 -25.93 -10.23
N ASN A 189 -16.30 -25.86 -10.09
CA ASN A 189 -17.25 -26.61 -10.94
C ASN A 189 -17.56 -25.93 -12.28
N SER A 190 -17.13 -24.69 -12.50
CA SER A 190 -17.43 -23.87 -13.68
C SER A 190 -16.89 -24.43 -15.01
N LYS A 191 -15.95 -25.39 -14.98
CA LYS A 191 -15.19 -25.89 -16.15
C LYS A 191 -14.37 -24.82 -16.89
N VAL A 192 -14.19 -23.64 -16.31
CA VAL A 192 -13.33 -22.57 -16.83
C VAL A 192 -12.01 -22.59 -16.08
N ASP A 193 -10.90 -22.86 -16.77
CA ASP A 193 -9.58 -22.99 -16.15
C ASP A 193 -9.18 -21.76 -15.32
N ALA A 194 -9.48 -20.56 -15.82
CA ALA A 194 -9.20 -19.31 -15.11
C ALA A 194 -9.95 -19.21 -13.76
N LEU A 195 -11.19 -19.71 -13.69
CA LEU A 195 -11.96 -19.75 -12.45
C LEU A 195 -11.47 -20.83 -11.50
N LYS A 196 -10.96 -21.95 -12.02
CA LYS A 196 -10.28 -22.96 -11.20
C LYS A 196 -9.01 -22.38 -10.55
N ILE A 197 -8.17 -21.69 -11.33
CA ILE A 197 -6.98 -21.01 -10.81
C ILE A 197 -7.36 -19.94 -9.77
N LEU A 198 -8.47 -19.23 -9.99
CA LEU A 198 -8.99 -18.27 -9.02
C LEU A 198 -9.41 -18.95 -7.71
N ALA A 199 -10.12 -20.08 -7.79
CA ALA A 199 -10.51 -20.86 -6.61
C ALA A 199 -9.28 -21.34 -5.84
N GLU A 200 -8.27 -21.88 -6.53
CA GLU A 200 -7.01 -22.31 -5.93
C GLU A 200 -6.31 -21.14 -5.23
N SER A 201 -6.15 -20.01 -5.92
CA SER A 201 -5.55 -18.79 -5.35
C SER A 201 -6.30 -18.24 -4.14
N LEU A 202 -7.63 -18.26 -4.15
CA LEU A 202 -8.42 -17.80 -3.01
C LEU A 202 -8.29 -18.77 -1.83
N SER A 203 -8.31 -20.08 -2.10
CA SER A 203 -8.25 -21.11 -1.05
C SER A 203 -6.96 -21.06 -0.24
N GLU A 204 -5.83 -20.72 -0.87
CA GLU A 204 -4.53 -20.60 -0.21
C GLU A 204 -4.45 -19.36 0.71
N ASN A 205 -5.13 -18.28 0.33
CA ASN A 205 -4.90 -16.95 0.90
C ASN A 205 -5.96 -16.51 1.91
N ILE A 206 -7.22 -16.90 1.69
CA ILE A 206 -8.35 -16.32 2.42
C ILE A 206 -8.33 -16.60 3.93
N ALA A 207 -7.86 -17.80 4.32
CA ALA A 207 -7.77 -18.19 5.73
C ALA A 207 -6.78 -17.32 6.52
N PHE A 208 -5.79 -16.73 5.85
CA PHE A 208 -4.76 -15.90 6.45
C PHE A 208 -4.94 -14.41 6.16
N PHE A 209 -5.92 -14.03 5.34
CA PHE A 209 -6.08 -12.67 4.85
C PHE A 209 -6.21 -11.67 5.99
N GLU A 210 -7.24 -11.81 6.84
CA GLU A 210 -7.47 -10.89 7.95
C GLU A 210 -6.27 -10.87 8.92
N TYR A 211 -5.72 -12.04 9.26
CA TYR A 211 -4.54 -12.15 10.12
C TYR A 211 -3.32 -11.42 9.52
N GLY A 212 -3.05 -11.63 8.24
CA GLY A 212 -1.93 -11.05 7.53
C GLY A 212 -2.00 -9.53 7.46
N ILE A 213 -3.18 -8.98 7.13
CA ILE A 213 -3.40 -7.53 7.13
C ILE A 213 -3.37 -6.96 8.56
N ASN A 214 -3.88 -7.69 9.55
CA ASN A 214 -3.77 -7.25 10.94
C ASN A 214 -2.31 -7.16 11.42
N GLN A 215 -1.43 -8.08 10.99
CA GLN A 215 -0.03 -8.07 11.37
C GLN A 215 0.82 -7.08 10.58
N ARG A 216 0.60 -6.99 9.26
CA ARG A 216 1.50 -6.25 8.33
C ARG A 216 0.92 -4.93 7.82
N GLY A 217 -0.38 -4.70 8.06
CA GLY A 217 -1.10 -3.55 7.52
C GLY A 217 -1.04 -3.49 5.99
N ALA A 218 -0.67 -2.33 5.45
CA ALA A 218 -0.71 -2.06 4.02
C ALA A 218 0.31 -2.90 3.25
N LEU A 219 1.46 -3.20 3.87
CA LEU A 219 2.47 -4.09 3.29
C LEU A 219 1.91 -5.49 2.97
N GLY A 220 0.91 -5.96 3.72
CA GLY A 220 0.34 -7.29 3.54
C GLY A 220 -0.56 -7.42 2.31
N ILE A 221 -1.06 -6.32 1.74
CA ILE A 221 -2.15 -6.36 0.76
C ILE A 221 -1.78 -7.10 -0.52
N SER A 222 -0.60 -6.83 -1.08
CA SER A 222 -0.17 -7.42 -2.35
C SER A 222 -0.08 -8.95 -2.30
N GLN A 223 0.05 -9.53 -1.11
CA GLN A 223 0.12 -10.97 -0.93
C GLN A 223 -1.24 -11.67 -1.05
N PHE A 224 -2.34 -10.96 -0.83
CA PHE A 224 -3.66 -11.58 -0.71
C PHE A 224 -4.65 -11.15 -1.81
N CYS A 225 -4.28 -10.20 -2.65
CA CYS A 225 -5.15 -9.63 -3.68
C CYS A 225 -4.72 -10.06 -5.09
N GLY A 226 -4.88 -9.17 -6.08
CA GLY A 226 -4.70 -9.47 -7.50
C GLY A 226 -3.31 -9.98 -7.86
N ALA A 227 -2.25 -9.62 -7.12
CA ALA A 227 -0.90 -10.10 -7.43
C ALA A 227 -0.71 -11.59 -7.15
N SER A 228 -1.27 -12.13 -6.07
CA SER A 228 -1.25 -13.58 -5.81
C SER A 228 -1.99 -14.34 -6.90
N PHE A 229 -3.14 -13.82 -7.33
CA PHE A 229 -3.89 -14.43 -8.42
C PHE A 229 -3.11 -14.39 -9.74
N ALA A 230 -2.49 -13.25 -10.06
CA ALA A 230 -1.60 -13.11 -11.22
C ALA A 230 -0.47 -14.15 -11.19
N ALA A 231 0.18 -14.31 -10.04
CA ALA A 231 1.27 -15.25 -9.86
C ALA A 231 0.82 -16.69 -10.10
N GLN A 232 -0.36 -17.08 -9.60
CA GLN A 232 -0.92 -18.41 -9.83
C GLN A 232 -1.26 -18.67 -11.30
N ILE A 233 -1.75 -17.66 -12.04
CA ILE A 233 -1.95 -17.78 -13.50
C ILE A 233 -0.62 -18.12 -14.21
N TYR A 234 0.46 -17.42 -13.90
CA TYR A 234 1.76 -17.69 -14.53
C TYR A 234 2.35 -19.02 -14.07
N LYS A 235 2.20 -19.36 -12.79
CA LYS A 235 2.67 -20.63 -12.22
C LYS A 235 2.02 -21.82 -12.89
N SER A 236 0.71 -21.74 -13.19
CA SER A 236 -0.02 -22.77 -13.96
C SER A 236 0.55 -23.00 -15.37
N ARG A 237 1.29 -22.03 -15.92
CA ARG A 237 1.97 -22.07 -17.22
C ARG A 237 3.47 -22.40 -17.10
N GLY A 238 3.92 -22.86 -15.93
CA GLY A 238 5.30 -23.22 -15.67
C GLY A 238 6.26 -22.04 -15.48
N ARG A 239 5.75 -20.84 -15.14
CA ARG A 239 6.58 -19.66 -14.87
C ARG A 239 6.25 -19.08 -13.49
N ASP A 240 7.26 -18.97 -12.63
CA ASP A 240 7.10 -18.35 -11.31
C ASP A 240 7.55 -16.89 -11.35
N TYR A 241 6.60 -15.97 -11.21
CA TYR A 241 6.83 -14.52 -11.14
C TYR A 241 6.27 -13.93 -9.83
N GLY A 242 6.14 -14.75 -8.79
CA GLY A 242 5.48 -14.33 -7.55
C GLY A 242 6.11 -13.09 -6.92
N ILE A 243 7.45 -13.04 -6.89
CA ILE A 243 8.18 -11.91 -6.29
C ILE A 243 7.93 -10.64 -7.09
N GLU A 244 8.16 -10.66 -8.40
CA GLU A 244 8.05 -9.50 -9.28
C GLU A 244 6.63 -8.92 -9.26
N LEU A 245 5.61 -9.79 -9.31
CA LEU A 245 4.21 -9.37 -9.28
C LEU A 245 3.84 -8.78 -7.91
N MET A 246 4.23 -9.42 -6.80
CA MET A 246 3.89 -8.92 -5.46
C MET A 246 4.62 -7.61 -5.11
N THR A 247 5.89 -7.45 -5.52
CA THR A 247 6.65 -6.22 -5.25
C THR A 247 6.14 -5.06 -6.08
N SER A 248 5.85 -5.28 -7.37
CA SER A 248 5.28 -4.23 -8.24
C SER A 248 3.83 -3.88 -7.89
N ALA A 249 3.07 -4.81 -7.28
CA ALA A 249 1.68 -4.57 -6.92
C ALA A 249 1.50 -3.56 -5.79
N MET A 250 2.41 -3.53 -4.81
CA MET A 250 2.25 -2.67 -3.62
C MET A 250 2.03 -1.20 -3.99
N SER A 251 2.93 -0.63 -4.78
CA SER A 251 2.86 0.78 -5.16
C SER A 251 1.65 1.07 -6.06
N LEU A 252 1.28 0.13 -6.93
CA LEU A 252 0.09 0.23 -7.76
C LEU A 252 -1.20 0.22 -6.93
N GLU A 253 -1.33 -0.73 -6.00
CA GLU A 253 -2.50 -0.89 -5.13
C GLU A 253 -2.66 0.32 -4.21
N PHE A 254 -1.58 0.82 -3.61
CA PHE A 254 -1.61 2.05 -2.81
C PHE A 254 -2.09 3.23 -3.64
N SER A 255 -1.67 3.32 -4.91
CA SER A 255 -2.15 4.36 -5.82
C SER A 255 -3.65 4.28 -6.07
N LEU A 256 -4.22 3.08 -6.17
CA LEU A 256 -5.68 2.89 -6.28
C LEU A 256 -6.40 3.38 -5.02
N GLY A 257 -5.89 3.00 -3.84
CA GLY A 257 -6.43 3.42 -2.54
C GLY A 257 -6.40 4.93 -2.33
N LEU A 258 -5.31 5.56 -2.78
CA LEU A 258 -5.09 7.00 -2.67
C LEU A 258 -5.75 7.79 -3.80
N GLY A 259 -6.34 7.14 -4.80
CA GLY A 259 -6.87 7.82 -6.00
C GLY A 259 -5.78 8.63 -6.72
N ALA A 260 -4.59 8.05 -6.86
CA ALA A 260 -3.40 8.70 -7.39
C ALA A 260 -2.90 8.04 -8.68
N HIS A 261 -2.26 8.82 -9.55
CA HIS A 261 -1.53 8.27 -10.68
C HIS A 261 -0.28 7.51 -10.19
N HIS A 262 -0.16 6.24 -10.60
CA HIS A 262 0.97 5.38 -10.24
C HIS A 262 2.18 5.65 -11.14
N PHE A 263 3.37 5.75 -10.54
CA PHE A 263 4.64 5.83 -11.26
C PHE A 263 5.48 4.55 -11.07
N PRO A 264 5.40 3.58 -12.02
CA PRO A 264 6.21 2.37 -11.93
C PRO A 264 7.70 2.72 -11.95
N PHE A 265 8.50 1.99 -11.18
CA PHE A 265 9.95 2.14 -11.24
C PHE A 265 10.53 1.49 -12.49
N GLU A 266 11.49 2.17 -13.11
CA GLU A 266 12.22 1.66 -14.27
C GLU A 266 13.68 2.12 -14.22
N HIS A 267 14.60 1.16 -14.32
CA HIS A 267 16.02 1.39 -14.48
C HIS A 267 16.65 0.26 -15.31
N THR A 268 17.90 0.44 -15.73
CA THR A 268 18.71 -0.55 -16.42
C THR A 268 18.82 -1.81 -15.54
N GLY A 269 18.18 -2.90 -15.97
CA GLY A 269 18.21 -4.21 -15.29
C GLY A 269 16.94 -4.57 -14.52
N TYR A 270 16.03 -3.63 -14.23
CA TYR A 270 14.75 -3.92 -13.58
C TYR A 270 13.68 -2.88 -13.94
N SER A 271 12.49 -3.35 -14.30
CA SER A 271 11.35 -2.50 -14.67
C SER A 271 10.05 -3.12 -14.15
N GLU A 272 9.28 -2.31 -13.43
CA GLU A 272 7.97 -2.68 -12.90
C GLU A 272 6.87 -2.56 -13.97
N VAL A 273 7.16 -1.89 -15.09
CA VAL A 273 6.17 -1.50 -16.11
C VAL A 273 5.33 -2.69 -16.59
N ASN A 274 5.96 -3.82 -16.91
CA ASN A 274 5.24 -4.98 -17.42
C ASN A 274 4.43 -5.70 -16.34
N ALA A 275 4.96 -5.81 -15.11
CA ALA A 275 4.23 -6.37 -13.98
C ALA A 275 3.00 -5.50 -13.66
N CYS A 276 3.16 -4.17 -13.59
CA CYS A 276 2.06 -3.24 -13.37
C CYS A 276 1.01 -3.28 -14.49
N LYS A 277 1.40 -3.48 -15.76
CA LYS A 277 0.44 -3.69 -16.87
C LYS A 277 -0.44 -4.94 -16.65
N ILE A 278 0.17 -6.05 -16.25
CA ILE A 278 -0.55 -7.30 -15.94
C ILE A 278 -1.54 -7.07 -14.81
N LEU A 279 -1.07 -6.46 -13.71
CA LEU A 279 -1.88 -6.21 -12.52
C LEU A 279 -3.01 -5.23 -12.80
N ASN A 280 -2.76 -4.18 -13.61
CA ASN A 280 -3.81 -3.27 -14.05
C ASN A 280 -4.90 -3.98 -14.86
N GLY A 281 -4.55 -4.99 -15.67
CA GLY A 281 -5.53 -5.82 -16.38
C GLY A 281 -6.39 -6.66 -15.44
N ILE A 282 -5.85 -7.09 -14.29
CA ILE A 282 -6.62 -7.79 -13.25
C ILE A 282 -7.56 -6.82 -12.53
N TYR A 283 -7.07 -5.64 -12.15
CA TYR A 283 -7.85 -4.68 -11.37
C TYR A 283 -8.90 -3.93 -12.20
N ASN A 284 -8.65 -3.64 -13.47
CA ASN A 284 -9.61 -2.90 -14.32
C ASN A 284 -10.37 -3.81 -15.28
N GLY A 285 -10.08 -5.11 -15.28
CA GLY A 285 -10.56 -6.06 -16.28
C GLY A 285 -9.91 -5.86 -17.64
N VAL A 286 -10.25 -6.75 -18.58
CA VAL A 286 -9.98 -6.54 -20.01
C VAL A 286 -11.17 -5.76 -20.55
N GLN A 287 -10.98 -4.49 -20.92
CA GLN A 287 -11.98 -3.81 -21.74
C GLN A 287 -12.14 -4.65 -23.01
N GLN A 288 -13.35 -5.16 -23.27
CA GLN A 288 -13.67 -5.63 -24.61
C GLN A 288 -13.44 -4.44 -25.51
N SER A 289 -12.44 -4.53 -26.40
CA SER A 289 -12.23 -3.58 -27.47
C SER A 289 -13.58 -3.35 -28.16
N GLN A 290 -14.13 -2.14 -28.02
CA GLN A 290 -15.23 -1.67 -28.85
C GLN A 290 -14.80 -1.61 -30.31
#